data_AF-R7P959-F1
#
_entry.id   AF-R7P959-F1
#
_cell.length_a   1.000
_cell.length_b   1.000
_cell.length_c   1.000
_cell.angle_alpha   90.00
_cell.angle_beta   90.00
_cell.angle_gamma   90.00
#
_symmetry.space_group_name_H-M   'P 1'
#
loop_
_entity.id
_entity.type
_entity.pdbx_description
1 polymer ?
#
loop_
_entity_poly.entity_id
_entity_poly.type
_entity_poly.pdbx_seq_one_letter_code
_entity_poly.pdbx_strand_id
1 'polypeptide(L)'
;MIAFLMQFGESLGLQTYKDDTGNVLIKKPASPGYEDLETLVLQSHMDMVCEKNRDVDFDFDNDAIQTYVEGDWLKAKGTTLGADDGIGVAIEMAILQSTTIEHGPIECLFTRDEETGLTGALGLEKGFINGKYLINLDSEDEGQIFVSCAGGARTTAEFSFKEEVLSSDFYVFKVTVKGLTGGHSGDDINKKRANANKILARYLYRLLNETDLQLIDIQSGGLHNAIPREGYVIAAVPAADKEKVRIALNILEAEVEEEYTQTEKNFQLLLESVPNDYRSCIEKSVSEKLIRSLMAVFNGIEAMSQDLDWLVETSSNLASVHKENDKIVINTSQRSSLNSKREYMSAVVRSVFELAGACTVTNEGYPGWKMNPDSVLLRLTKESYTRLFNKEPKILAIHAGLECGLFSEKYPQLDMVSFGPTLRGVHSPDEKLLIPTVEMVWRHLLDIMKRIPKKQ
;
A
#
# COMPACT_ATOMS: atom_id res chain seq x y z
N MET A 1 4.74 20.90 -13.67
CA MET A 1 3.89 20.07 -14.55
C MET A 1 2.53 20.71 -14.88
N ILE A 2 1.69 21.05 -13.89
CA ILE A 2 0.32 21.62 -14.11
C ILE A 2 0.25 22.71 -15.18
N ALA A 3 1.04 23.77 -15.06
CA ALA A 3 1.02 24.90 -16.00
C ALA A 3 1.40 24.47 -17.43
N PHE A 4 2.32 23.51 -17.56
CA PHE A 4 2.72 22.95 -18.85
C PHE A 4 1.58 22.15 -19.49
N LEU A 5 0.88 21.29 -18.74
CA LEU A 5 -0.27 20.53 -19.25
C LEU A 5 -1.43 21.45 -19.67
N MET A 6 -1.72 22.48 -18.87
CA MET A 6 -2.71 23.50 -19.22
C MET A 6 -2.37 24.18 -20.55
N GLN A 7 -1.13 24.68 -20.67
CA GLN A 7 -0.66 25.33 -21.90
C GLN A 7 -0.63 24.37 -23.09
N PHE A 8 -0.26 23.10 -22.87
CA PHE A 8 -0.26 22.07 -23.89
C PHE A 8 -1.66 21.85 -24.46
N GLY A 9 -2.66 21.60 -23.61
CA GLY A 9 -4.05 21.43 -24.04
C GLY A 9 -4.60 22.65 -24.77
N GLU A 10 -4.35 23.86 -24.23
CA GLU A 10 -4.75 25.12 -24.85
C GLU A 10 -4.09 25.35 -26.22
N SER A 11 -2.80 24.98 -26.36
CA SER A 11 -2.07 25.12 -27.64
C SER A 11 -2.61 24.22 -28.75
N LEU A 12 -3.26 23.12 -28.38
CA LEU A 12 -3.96 22.22 -29.30
C LEU A 12 -5.39 22.69 -29.61
N GLY A 13 -5.85 23.78 -28.97
CA GLY A 13 -7.22 24.27 -29.08
C GLY A 13 -8.25 23.37 -28.38
N LEU A 14 -7.82 22.55 -27.43
CA LEU A 14 -8.67 21.62 -26.69
C LEU A 14 -9.21 22.27 -25.42
N GLN A 15 -10.42 21.84 -25.00
CA GLN A 15 -11.00 22.29 -23.74
C GLN A 15 -10.16 21.76 -22.58
N THR A 16 -9.62 22.67 -21.79
CA THR A 16 -8.63 22.36 -20.76
C THR A 16 -9.05 22.99 -19.44
N TYR A 17 -9.11 22.18 -18.40
CA TYR A 17 -9.62 22.57 -17.08
C TYR A 17 -8.61 22.21 -16.00
N LYS A 18 -8.62 22.98 -14.93
CA LYS A 18 -7.91 22.68 -13.69
C LYS A 18 -8.90 22.76 -12.53
N ASP A 19 -8.92 21.76 -11.66
CA ASP A 19 -9.70 21.83 -10.42
C ASP A 19 -8.96 22.57 -9.30
N ASP A 20 -9.61 22.73 -8.15
CA ASP A 20 -9.07 23.44 -7.00
C ASP A 20 -7.86 22.73 -6.37
N THR A 21 -7.73 21.41 -6.57
CA THR A 21 -6.61 20.60 -6.11
C THR A 21 -5.45 20.52 -7.10
N GLY A 22 -5.63 21.07 -8.30
CA GLY A 22 -4.60 21.15 -9.32
C GLY A 22 -4.58 19.97 -10.29
N ASN A 23 -5.59 19.10 -10.27
CA ASN A 23 -5.77 18.10 -11.32
C ASN A 23 -6.07 18.80 -12.64
N VAL A 24 -5.52 18.29 -13.74
CA VAL A 24 -5.73 18.85 -15.07
C VAL A 24 -6.60 17.89 -15.88
N LEU A 25 -7.59 18.42 -16.59
CA LEU A 25 -8.46 17.66 -17.47
C LEU A 25 -8.44 18.28 -18.87
N ILE A 26 -8.06 17.50 -19.87
CA ILE A 26 -8.05 17.92 -21.27
C ILE A 26 -9.06 17.08 -22.04
N LYS A 27 -10.05 17.73 -22.65
CA LYS A 27 -11.12 17.05 -23.39
C LYS A 27 -10.87 17.13 -24.89
N LYS A 28 -11.02 15.99 -25.55
CA LYS A 28 -10.90 15.88 -27.00
C LYS A 28 -12.19 15.31 -27.60
N PRO A 29 -12.79 15.98 -28.60
CA PRO A 29 -13.98 15.47 -29.28
C PRO A 29 -13.67 14.17 -30.02
N ALA A 30 -14.71 13.40 -30.33
CA ALA A 30 -14.56 12.19 -31.13
C ALA A 30 -13.98 12.50 -32.52
N SER A 31 -13.22 11.54 -33.05
CA SER A 31 -12.87 11.52 -34.47
C SER A 31 -14.11 11.24 -35.34
N PRO A 32 -14.13 11.65 -36.62
CA PRO A 32 -15.27 11.41 -37.50
C PRO A 32 -15.71 9.94 -37.57
N GLY A 33 -16.98 9.67 -37.33
CA GLY A 33 -17.57 8.33 -37.35
C GLY A 33 -17.63 7.63 -35.98
N TYR A 34 -17.12 8.26 -34.93
CA TYR A 34 -17.07 7.73 -33.57
C TYR A 34 -17.81 8.61 -32.55
N GLU A 35 -18.61 9.58 -33.00
CA GLU A 35 -19.36 10.53 -32.17
C GLU A 35 -20.40 9.86 -31.26
N ASP A 36 -20.92 8.71 -31.70
CA ASP A 36 -21.91 7.89 -30.99
C ASP A 36 -21.30 7.08 -29.85
N LEU A 37 -19.97 7.00 -29.71
CA LEU A 37 -19.34 6.26 -28.63
C LEU A 37 -19.47 7.00 -27.30
N GLU A 38 -19.57 6.24 -26.20
CA GLU A 38 -19.48 6.76 -24.84
C GLU A 38 -18.12 7.41 -24.60
N THR A 39 -18.07 8.39 -23.68
CA THR A 39 -16.83 9.08 -23.34
C THR A 39 -15.92 8.17 -22.50
N LEU A 40 -14.66 8.06 -22.93
CA LEU A 40 -13.59 7.33 -22.24
C LEU A 40 -12.67 8.32 -21.52
N VAL A 41 -12.40 8.05 -20.24
CA VAL A 41 -11.37 8.75 -19.47
C VAL A 41 -10.08 7.95 -19.56
N LEU A 42 -8.99 8.63 -19.91
CA LEU A 42 -7.64 8.13 -19.70
C LEU A 42 -7.11 8.86 -18.48
N GLN A 43 -6.55 8.13 -17.52
CA GLN A 43 -6.02 8.74 -16.31
C GLN A 43 -4.60 8.28 -16.02
N SER A 44 -3.77 9.25 -15.68
CA SER A 44 -2.38 9.11 -15.24
C SER A 44 -2.10 10.14 -14.14
N HIS A 45 -1.09 9.92 -13.30
CA HIS A 45 -0.63 10.95 -12.34
C HIS A 45 0.60 11.70 -12.86
N MET A 46 0.78 12.95 -12.41
CA MET A 46 1.75 13.87 -13.01
C MET A 46 3.01 14.12 -12.17
N ASP A 47 3.06 13.59 -10.95
CA ASP A 47 4.22 13.62 -10.06
C ASP A 47 5.09 12.38 -10.22
N MET A 48 6.18 12.31 -9.45
CA MET A 48 7.08 11.15 -9.42
C MET A 48 7.74 11.06 -8.04
N VAL A 49 8.11 9.85 -7.61
CA VAL A 49 9.01 9.69 -6.46
C VAL A 49 10.40 10.27 -6.79
N CYS A 50 10.90 11.13 -5.90
CA CYS A 50 12.19 11.80 -6.02
C CYS A 50 13.27 11.09 -5.19
N GLU A 51 13.83 9.99 -5.71
CA GLU A 51 14.86 9.19 -5.04
C GLU A 51 16.16 9.13 -5.85
N LYS A 52 17.31 9.16 -5.17
CA LYS A 52 18.63 9.19 -5.83
C LYS A 52 19.67 8.37 -5.11
N ASN A 53 20.67 7.91 -5.85
CA ASN A 53 21.85 7.28 -5.26
C ASN A 53 22.59 8.28 -4.37
N ARG A 54 23.12 7.79 -3.24
CA ARG A 54 23.78 8.62 -2.22
C ARG A 54 24.88 9.53 -2.77
N ASP A 55 25.62 9.05 -3.75
CA ASP A 55 26.78 9.74 -4.32
C ASP A 55 26.41 10.64 -5.52
N VAL A 56 25.12 10.79 -5.82
CA VAL A 56 24.61 11.62 -6.93
C VAL A 56 24.13 12.96 -6.38
N ASP A 57 24.76 14.03 -6.84
CA ASP A 57 24.27 15.39 -6.62
C ASP A 57 23.24 15.72 -7.71
N PHE A 58 22.00 15.96 -7.29
CA PHE A 58 20.84 16.14 -8.16
C PHE A 58 19.75 16.85 -7.36
N ASP A 59 19.22 17.93 -7.92
CA ASP A 59 18.15 18.73 -7.34
C ASP A 59 16.85 18.51 -8.12
N PHE A 60 15.93 17.71 -7.58
CA PHE A 60 14.67 17.37 -8.26
C PHE A 60 13.77 18.58 -8.55
N ASP A 61 13.96 19.70 -7.87
CA ASP A 61 13.17 20.91 -8.12
C ASP A 61 13.66 21.66 -9.38
N ASN A 62 14.91 21.46 -9.80
CA ASN A 62 15.56 22.29 -10.81
C ASN A 62 16.25 21.51 -11.96
N ASP A 63 16.72 20.29 -11.69
CA ASP A 63 17.47 19.47 -12.63
C ASP A 63 16.54 18.56 -13.46
N ALA A 64 16.81 18.47 -14.76
CA ALA A 64 16.09 17.56 -15.64
C ALA A 64 16.60 16.13 -15.50
N ILE A 65 15.68 15.15 -15.43
CA ILE A 65 16.00 13.72 -15.40
C ILE A 65 16.82 13.34 -16.65
N GLN A 66 17.99 12.74 -16.42
CA GLN A 66 18.92 12.38 -17.48
C GLN A 66 18.71 10.93 -17.90
N THR A 67 17.91 10.73 -18.95
CA THR A 67 17.56 9.38 -19.43
C THR A 67 18.59 8.79 -20.39
N TYR A 68 18.68 7.46 -20.42
CA TYR A 68 19.49 6.71 -21.38
C TYR A 68 18.89 5.32 -21.65
N VAL A 69 19.22 4.75 -22.81
CA VAL A 69 18.79 3.41 -23.20
C VAL A 69 19.92 2.42 -22.97
N GLU A 70 19.61 1.31 -22.31
CA GLU A 70 20.50 0.18 -22.08
C GLU A 70 19.80 -1.13 -22.49
N GLY A 71 20.16 -1.63 -23.67
CA GLY A 71 19.44 -2.75 -24.30
C GLY A 71 18.00 -2.34 -24.59
N ASP A 72 17.04 -3.12 -24.09
CA ASP A 72 15.61 -2.86 -24.26
C ASP A 72 15.02 -1.96 -23.15
N TRP A 73 15.84 -1.46 -22.23
CA TRP A 73 15.39 -0.70 -21.07
C TRP A 73 15.73 0.79 -21.20
N LEU A 74 14.76 1.65 -20.90
CA LEU A 74 14.97 3.06 -20.61
C LEU A 74 15.25 3.24 -19.11
N LYS A 75 16.26 4.03 -18.77
CA LYS A 75 16.76 4.27 -17.40
C LYS A 75 17.08 5.73 -17.17
N ALA A 76 17.23 6.13 -15.90
CA ALA A 76 17.77 7.42 -15.49
C ALA A 76 19.16 7.27 -14.84
N LYS A 77 20.00 8.31 -14.96
CA LYS A 77 21.36 8.30 -14.42
C LYS A 77 21.38 8.57 -12.92
N GLY A 78 21.24 7.51 -12.13
CA GLY A 78 21.47 7.53 -10.68
C GLY A 78 20.37 8.22 -9.86
N THR A 79 19.20 8.43 -10.48
CA THR A 79 17.96 8.91 -9.89
C THR A 79 16.83 7.96 -10.30
N THR A 80 15.66 8.10 -9.70
CA THR A 80 14.41 7.60 -10.28
C THR A 80 14.21 8.12 -11.71
N LEU A 81 13.52 7.33 -12.52
CA LEU A 81 13.23 7.63 -13.92
C LEU A 81 11.93 8.44 -14.04
N GLY A 82 10.94 8.19 -13.18
CA GLY A 82 9.61 8.78 -13.30
C GLY A 82 8.85 8.24 -14.52
N ALA A 83 9.10 6.97 -14.88
CA ALA A 83 8.29 6.29 -15.88
C ALA A 83 6.91 5.94 -15.30
N ASP A 84 6.85 5.69 -14.00
CA ASP A 84 5.64 5.74 -13.18
C ASP A 84 5.33 7.20 -12.78
N ASP A 85 4.23 7.83 -13.23
CA ASP A 85 3.37 7.46 -14.37
C ASP A 85 3.64 8.36 -15.58
N GLY A 86 4.90 8.82 -15.72
CA GLY A 86 5.31 9.67 -16.84
C GLY A 86 5.08 9.04 -18.21
N ILE A 87 5.07 7.70 -18.32
CA ILE A 87 4.73 7.02 -19.57
C ILE A 87 3.23 7.05 -19.88
N GLY A 88 2.35 6.92 -18.89
CA GLY A 88 0.91 7.12 -19.03
C GLY A 88 0.59 8.55 -19.48
N VAL A 89 1.18 9.53 -18.80
CA VAL A 89 1.08 10.96 -19.18
C VAL A 89 1.52 11.18 -20.62
N ALA A 90 2.65 10.59 -21.05
CA ALA A 90 3.13 10.72 -22.41
C ALA A 90 2.20 10.07 -23.45
N ILE A 91 1.59 8.92 -23.13
CA ILE A 91 0.59 8.24 -23.96
C ILE A 91 -0.65 9.13 -24.15
N GLU A 92 -1.17 9.70 -23.07
CA GLU A 92 -2.31 10.62 -23.11
C GLU A 92 -2.01 11.86 -23.95
N MET A 93 -0.84 12.47 -23.75
CA MET A 93 -0.40 13.62 -24.55
C MET A 93 -0.27 13.27 -26.03
N ALA A 94 0.25 12.09 -26.38
CA ALA A 94 0.35 11.63 -27.76
C ALA A 94 -1.04 11.44 -28.40
N ILE A 95 -2.00 10.89 -27.66
CA ILE A 95 -3.40 10.76 -28.09
C ILE A 95 -4.03 12.13 -28.31
N LEU A 96 -3.82 13.08 -27.38
CA LEU A 96 -4.35 14.44 -27.49
C LEU A 96 -3.80 15.16 -28.73
N GLN A 97 -2.50 15.07 -28.99
CA GLN A 97 -1.84 15.73 -30.12
C GLN A 97 -2.18 15.10 -31.48
N SER A 98 -2.45 13.80 -31.53
CA SER A 98 -2.65 13.08 -32.80
C SER A 98 -3.91 13.52 -33.55
N THR A 99 -3.83 13.67 -34.87
CA THR A 99 -4.99 13.96 -35.73
C THR A 99 -5.44 12.76 -36.56
N THR A 100 -4.77 11.61 -36.41
CA THR A 100 -4.97 10.41 -37.24
C THR A 100 -5.49 9.20 -36.48
N ILE A 101 -5.54 9.28 -35.14
CA ILE A 101 -6.07 8.21 -34.30
C ILE A 101 -7.60 8.30 -34.29
N GLU A 102 -8.26 7.18 -34.56
CA GLU A 102 -9.72 7.08 -34.46
C GLU A 102 -10.11 6.75 -33.02
N HIS A 103 -11.09 7.48 -32.49
CA HIS A 103 -11.57 7.37 -31.12
C HIS A 103 -12.93 8.05 -30.92
N GLY A 104 -13.68 7.59 -29.91
CA GLY A 104 -14.82 8.33 -29.35
C GLY A 104 -14.41 9.61 -28.61
N PRO A 105 -15.32 10.29 -27.89
CA PRO A 105 -14.92 11.41 -27.04
C PRO A 105 -13.96 10.95 -25.93
N ILE A 106 -12.89 11.72 -25.69
CA ILE A 106 -11.87 11.40 -24.68
C ILE A 106 -11.76 12.52 -23.67
N GLU A 107 -11.57 12.15 -22.42
CA GLU A 107 -11.12 13.02 -21.35
C GLU A 107 -9.77 12.48 -20.82
N CYS A 108 -8.68 13.23 -20.93
CA CYS A 108 -7.40 12.88 -20.30
C CYS A 108 -7.30 13.60 -18.95
N LEU A 109 -7.30 12.83 -17.86
CA LEU A 109 -7.24 13.30 -16.49
C LEU A 109 -5.82 13.09 -15.94
N PHE A 110 -5.16 14.18 -15.61
CA PHE A 110 -3.83 14.19 -14.98
C PHE A 110 -4.00 14.53 -13.50
N THR A 111 -3.85 13.54 -12.63
CA THR A 111 -3.96 13.74 -11.18
C THR A 111 -2.65 14.26 -10.59
N ARG A 112 -2.76 14.95 -9.46
CA ARG A 112 -1.63 15.47 -8.68
C ARG A 112 -1.41 14.60 -7.45
N ASP A 113 -0.14 14.38 -7.10
CA ASP A 113 0.31 13.96 -5.77
C ASP A 113 -0.20 12.57 -5.40
N GLU A 114 -0.03 11.61 -6.31
CA GLU A 114 -0.30 10.19 -6.09
C GLU A 114 0.63 9.66 -4.99
N GLU A 115 1.92 9.90 -5.19
CA GLU A 115 3.03 9.18 -4.56
C GLU A 115 3.17 9.44 -3.05
N THR A 116 2.59 10.54 -2.58
CA THR A 116 2.67 10.94 -1.16
C THR A 116 1.36 10.80 -0.43
N GLY A 117 0.24 11.19 -1.05
CA GLY A 117 -1.01 11.37 -0.33
C GLY A 117 -2.29 11.20 -1.14
N LEU A 118 -2.20 10.91 -2.43
CA LEU A 118 -3.34 10.81 -3.35
C LEU A 118 -4.21 12.09 -3.35
N THR A 119 -3.61 13.26 -3.11
CA THR A 119 -4.39 14.48 -2.76
C THR A 119 -5.20 15.00 -3.94
N GLY A 120 -4.71 14.82 -5.17
CA GLY A 120 -5.44 15.09 -6.39
C GLY A 120 -6.69 14.21 -6.52
N ALA A 121 -6.54 12.89 -6.46
CA ALA A 121 -7.68 11.97 -6.50
C ALA A 121 -8.67 12.20 -5.35
N LEU A 122 -8.20 12.47 -4.13
CA LEU A 122 -9.02 12.88 -2.97
C LEU A 122 -9.74 14.22 -3.17
N GLY A 123 -9.18 15.13 -3.98
CA GLY A 123 -9.72 16.45 -4.29
C GLY A 123 -10.75 16.51 -5.42
N LEU A 124 -10.67 15.57 -6.36
CA LEU A 124 -11.51 15.52 -7.57
C LEU A 124 -13.02 15.69 -7.29
N GLU A 125 -13.64 16.77 -7.75
CA GLU A 125 -15.06 17.01 -7.49
C GLU A 125 -15.97 16.22 -8.42
N LYS A 126 -17.21 15.92 -7.99
CA LYS A 126 -18.21 15.25 -8.83
C LYS A 126 -18.55 16.12 -10.05
N GLY A 127 -18.54 15.50 -11.23
CA GLY A 127 -18.89 16.15 -12.50
C GLY A 127 -17.71 16.83 -13.21
N PHE A 128 -16.51 16.79 -12.62
CA PHE A 128 -15.29 17.23 -13.31
C PHE A 128 -15.02 16.33 -14.53
N ILE A 129 -15.02 15.01 -14.32
CA ILE A 129 -15.09 14.02 -15.41
C ILE A 129 -16.54 13.62 -15.70
N ASN A 130 -16.81 13.30 -16.96
CA ASN A 130 -18.13 12.88 -17.47
C ASN A 130 -18.09 11.53 -18.18
N GLY A 131 -16.91 10.93 -18.32
CA GLY A 131 -16.78 9.58 -18.88
C GLY A 131 -17.51 8.51 -18.10
N LYS A 132 -17.97 7.48 -18.83
CA LYS A 132 -18.54 6.24 -18.25
C LYS A 132 -17.50 5.16 -18.05
N TYR A 133 -16.40 5.26 -18.78
CA TYR A 133 -15.30 4.31 -18.78
C TYR A 133 -14.02 5.02 -18.38
N LEU A 134 -13.17 4.38 -17.57
CA LEU A 134 -11.85 4.90 -17.25
C LEU A 134 -10.78 3.81 -17.43
N ILE A 135 -9.70 4.16 -18.10
CA ILE A 135 -8.47 3.39 -18.15
C ILE A 135 -7.41 4.18 -17.37
N ASN A 136 -7.01 3.65 -16.22
CA ASN A 136 -5.85 4.14 -15.49
C ASN A 136 -4.59 3.49 -16.07
N LEU A 137 -3.55 4.28 -16.34
CA LEU A 137 -2.32 3.84 -17.03
C LEU A 137 -1.16 3.52 -16.08
N ASP A 138 -1.46 3.48 -14.79
CA ASP A 138 -0.56 3.41 -13.65
C ASP A 138 -0.25 1.96 -13.20
N SER A 139 -0.15 1.03 -14.16
CA SER A 139 0.17 -0.37 -13.87
C SER A 139 1.54 -0.75 -14.43
N GLU A 140 2.31 -1.49 -13.63
CA GLU A 140 3.74 -1.72 -13.90
C GLU A 140 4.08 -3.03 -14.61
N ASP A 141 3.08 -3.75 -15.13
CA ASP A 141 3.30 -5.02 -15.83
C ASP A 141 2.44 -5.17 -17.08
N GLU A 142 3.12 -5.42 -18.20
CA GLU A 142 2.47 -5.69 -19.49
C GLU A 142 1.64 -6.98 -19.43
N GLY A 143 0.43 -6.91 -20.01
CA GLY A 143 -0.49 -8.03 -20.04
C GLY A 143 -1.11 -8.39 -18.68
N GLN A 144 -0.99 -7.51 -17.69
CA GLN A 144 -1.73 -7.55 -16.44
C GLN A 144 -2.78 -6.44 -16.44
N ILE A 145 -4.03 -6.78 -16.12
CA ILE A 145 -5.16 -5.86 -16.06
C ILE A 145 -5.71 -5.89 -14.64
N PHE A 146 -5.59 -4.78 -13.93
CA PHE A 146 -6.12 -4.61 -12.58
C PHE A 146 -7.59 -4.18 -12.64
N VAL A 147 -8.41 -4.80 -11.79
CA VAL A 147 -9.86 -4.60 -11.73
C VAL A 147 -10.39 -4.33 -10.32
N SER A 148 -9.49 -4.24 -9.34
CA SER A 148 -9.80 -4.06 -7.93
C SER A 148 -8.56 -3.67 -7.14
N CYS A 149 -8.74 -2.85 -6.12
CA CYS A 149 -7.69 -2.50 -5.16
C CYS A 149 -8.25 -2.42 -3.73
N ALA A 150 -7.39 -2.62 -2.73
CA ALA A 150 -7.80 -2.51 -1.34
C ALA A 150 -7.69 -1.07 -0.84
N GLY A 151 -8.75 -0.57 -0.21
CA GLY A 151 -8.72 0.61 0.63
C GLY A 151 -7.92 0.34 1.89
N GLY A 152 -7.46 1.40 2.57
CA GLY A 152 -6.62 1.29 3.76
C GLY A 152 -7.07 2.21 4.88
N ALA A 153 -6.89 1.78 6.13
CA ALA A 153 -7.06 2.61 7.32
C ALA A 153 -5.92 2.32 8.30
N ARG A 154 -5.52 3.33 9.07
CA ARG A 154 -4.60 3.17 10.20
C ARG A 154 -5.38 3.37 11.48
N THR A 155 -5.29 2.38 12.37
CA THR A 155 -5.73 2.53 13.76
C THR A 155 -4.51 2.65 14.66
N THR A 156 -4.45 3.77 15.37
CA THR A 156 -3.44 4.09 16.39
C THR A 156 -4.06 3.93 17.78
N ALA A 157 -3.40 3.18 18.66
CA ALA A 157 -3.80 3.01 20.06
C ALA A 157 -2.70 3.52 20.97
N GLU A 158 -3.06 4.34 21.96
CA GLU A 158 -2.14 4.92 22.94
C GLU A 158 -2.51 4.43 24.35
N PHE A 159 -1.54 3.82 25.02
CA PHE A 159 -1.63 3.47 26.43
C PHE A 159 -0.77 4.42 27.24
N SER A 160 -1.39 5.34 27.99
CA SER A 160 -0.69 6.13 28.99
C SER A 160 -0.41 5.29 30.23
N PHE A 161 0.79 5.44 30.81
CA PHE A 161 1.16 4.74 32.02
C PHE A 161 1.97 5.64 32.94
N LYS A 162 2.05 5.25 34.21
CA LYS A 162 3.05 5.78 35.14
C LYS A 162 4.19 4.80 35.27
N GLU A 163 5.37 5.32 35.56
CA GLU A 163 6.48 4.46 35.94
C GLU A 163 6.33 4.03 37.41
N GLU A 164 6.48 2.73 37.66
CA GLU A 164 6.55 2.13 38.98
C GLU A 164 8.00 1.79 39.32
N VAL A 165 8.34 1.79 40.62
CA VAL A 165 9.69 1.45 41.07
C VAL A 165 9.94 -0.04 40.85
N LEU A 166 11.03 -0.35 40.15
CA LEU A 166 11.50 -1.72 39.97
C LEU A 166 12.43 -2.10 41.12
N SER A 167 12.06 -3.13 41.88
CA SER A 167 12.85 -3.63 43.00
C SER A 167 14.13 -4.34 42.55
N SER A 168 15.19 -4.28 43.36
CA SER A 168 16.50 -4.83 43.03
C SER A 168 16.57 -6.36 43.00
N ASP A 169 15.57 -7.05 43.54
CA ASP A 169 15.43 -8.51 43.54
C ASP A 169 14.85 -9.07 42.22
N PHE A 170 14.60 -8.20 41.24
CA PHE A 170 14.20 -8.59 39.90
C PHE A 170 15.41 -8.84 38.99
N TYR A 171 15.29 -9.87 38.16
CA TYR A 171 16.21 -10.15 37.05
C TYR A 171 15.70 -9.46 35.78
N VAL A 172 16.49 -8.52 35.27
CA VAL A 172 16.19 -7.78 34.04
C VAL A 172 16.81 -8.48 32.83
N PHE A 173 16.04 -8.57 31.76
CA PHE A 173 16.46 -9.19 30.52
C PHE A 173 15.91 -8.45 29.30
N LYS A 174 16.57 -8.67 28.16
CA LYS A 174 16.13 -8.22 26.84
C LYS A 174 15.89 -9.42 25.95
N VAL A 175 14.72 -9.46 25.31
CA VAL A 175 14.42 -10.41 24.25
C VAL A 175 14.27 -9.68 22.93
N THR A 176 14.96 -10.16 21.91
CA THR A 176 14.93 -9.61 20.56
C THR A 176 14.42 -10.67 19.60
N VAL A 177 13.40 -10.35 18.82
CA VAL A 177 13.03 -11.06 17.59
C VAL A 177 13.76 -10.37 16.44
N LYS A 178 14.44 -11.12 15.59
CA LYS A 178 15.02 -10.57 14.35
C LYS A 178 15.13 -11.62 13.25
N GLY A 179 15.54 -11.17 12.06
CA GLY A 179 15.80 -12.04 10.93
C GLY A 179 14.54 -12.54 10.21
N LEU A 180 13.36 -12.06 10.58
CA LEU A 180 12.15 -12.30 9.79
C LEU A 180 12.24 -11.58 8.45
N THR A 181 11.52 -12.13 7.47
CA THR A 181 11.51 -11.67 6.09
C THR A 181 10.85 -10.30 5.95
N GLY A 182 9.77 -10.04 6.67
CA GLY A 182 9.00 -8.78 6.61
C GLY A 182 8.23 -8.63 5.31
N GLY A 183 7.94 -7.41 4.86
CA GLY A 183 7.28 -7.19 3.57
C GLY A 183 6.26 -6.07 3.59
N HIS A 184 5.63 -5.82 2.44
CA HIS A 184 4.50 -4.91 2.34
C HIS A 184 3.25 -5.55 2.97
N SER A 185 2.58 -4.84 3.87
CA SER A 185 1.41 -5.33 4.62
C SER A 185 0.17 -5.56 3.76
N GLY A 186 0.18 -5.10 2.51
CA GLY A 186 -0.81 -5.42 1.48
C GLY A 186 -0.40 -6.67 0.70
N ASP A 187 0.53 -6.50 -0.24
CA ASP A 187 0.88 -7.51 -1.24
C ASP A 187 1.55 -8.76 -0.68
N ASP A 188 2.20 -8.66 0.47
CA ASP A 188 2.87 -9.79 1.10
C ASP A 188 2.04 -10.46 2.20
N ILE A 189 0.83 -9.97 2.51
CA ILE A 189 0.04 -10.47 3.64
C ILE A 189 -0.41 -11.93 3.45
N ASN A 190 -0.56 -12.37 2.20
CA ASN A 190 -0.87 -13.75 1.84
C ASN A 190 0.36 -14.67 1.76
N LYS A 191 1.58 -14.12 1.90
CA LYS A 191 2.84 -14.90 1.81
C LYS A 191 3.19 -15.64 3.10
N LYS A 192 2.26 -15.68 4.07
CA LYS A 192 2.38 -16.45 5.33
C LYS A 192 3.65 -16.11 6.11
N ARG A 193 4.03 -14.83 6.09
CA ARG A 193 5.19 -14.31 6.82
C ARG A 193 4.81 -14.06 8.28
N ALA A 194 5.76 -14.28 9.17
CA ALA A 194 5.54 -14.03 10.59
C ALA A 194 5.56 -12.53 10.91
N ASN A 195 4.98 -12.16 12.05
CA ASN A 195 4.93 -10.79 12.53
C ASN A 195 5.69 -10.71 13.88
N ALA A 196 6.77 -9.92 13.93
CA ALA A 196 7.60 -9.78 15.13
C ALA A 196 6.82 -9.33 16.37
N ASN A 197 5.86 -8.40 16.20
CA ASN A 197 5.03 -7.89 17.30
C ASN A 197 4.18 -9.02 17.91
N LYS A 198 3.62 -9.91 17.08
CA LYS A 198 2.83 -11.07 17.56
C LYS A 198 3.70 -12.11 18.26
N ILE A 199 4.93 -12.35 17.80
CA ILE A 199 5.87 -13.27 18.47
C ILE A 199 6.28 -12.72 19.84
N LEU A 200 6.63 -11.44 19.93
CA LEU A 200 6.94 -10.79 21.20
C LEU A 200 5.74 -10.82 22.16
N ALA A 201 4.52 -10.58 21.66
CA ALA A 201 3.31 -10.68 22.47
C ALA A 201 3.10 -12.09 23.03
N ARG A 202 3.33 -13.15 22.22
CA ARG A 202 3.25 -14.56 22.66
C ARG A 202 4.24 -14.84 23.79
N TYR A 203 5.47 -14.36 23.64
CA TYR A 203 6.50 -14.53 24.66
C TYR A 203 6.11 -13.88 26.00
N LEU A 204 5.72 -12.60 25.94
CA LEU A 204 5.33 -11.84 27.13
C LEU A 204 4.08 -12.42 27.79
N TYR A 205 3.10 -12.85 27.01
CA TYR A 205 1.89 -13.46 27.54
C TYR A 205 2.15 -14.77 28.30
N ARG A 206 3.09 -15.59 27.82
CA ARG A 206 3.51 -16.80 28.54
C ARG A 206 4.11 -16.45 29.90
N LEU A 207 5.10 -15.55 29.92
CA LEU A 207 5.74 -15.12 31.16
C LEU A 207 4.76 -14.45 32.13
N LEU A 208 3.82 -13.65 31.61
CA LEU A 208 2.82 -12.98 32.42
C LEU A 208 1.94 -13.97 33.23
N ASN A 209 1.70 -15.18 32.71
CA ASN A 209 0.89 -16.18 33.40
C ASN A 209 1.71 -17.11 34.32
N GLU A 210 3.05 -17.04 34.27
CA GLU A 210 3.95 -17.94 35.00
C GLU A 210 4.81 -17.24 36.06
N THR A 211 4.88 -15.90 36.01
CA THR A 211 5.80 -15.06 36.80
C THR A 211 5.16 -13.72 37.14
N ASP A 212 5.76 -12.97 38.07
CA ASP A 212 5.43 -11.56 38.30
C ASP A 212 6.16 -10.66 37.27
N LEU A 213 5.76 -10.75 36.00
CA LEU A 213 6.41 -10.01 34.91
C LEU A 213 6.21 -8.50 35.04
N GLN A 214 7.31 -7.74 34.90
CA GLN A 214 7.34 -6.29 34.85
C GLN A 214 7.88 -5.83 33.49
N LEU A 215 7.09 -5.07 32.72
CA LEU A 215 7.51 -4.57 31.41
C LEU A 215 8.26 -3.24 31.57
N ILE A 216 9.40 -3.07 30.91
CA ILE A 216 10.25 -1.86 31.03
C ILE A 216 10.23 -1.06 29.73
N ASP A 217 10.41 -1.74 28.60
CA ASP A 217 10.50 -1.13 27.26
C ASP A 217 10.05 -2.12 26.18
N ILE A 218 9.48 -1.60 25.09
CA ILE A 218 9.12 -2.37 23.90
C ILE A 218 9.30 -1.50 22.66
N GLN A 219 10.07 -1.99 21.70
CA GLN A 219 10.38 -1.30 20.44
C GLN A 219 10.36 -2.31 19.31
N SER A 220 9.32 -2.29 18.49
CA SER A 220 9.15 -3.31 17.45
C SER A 220 8.37 -2.80 16.25
N GLY A 221 8.82 -3.17 15.07
CA GLY A 221 8.30 -2.66 13.80
C GLY A 221 8.76 -1.24 13.48
N GLY A 222 8.06 -0.58 12.56
CA GLY A 222 8.39 0.77 12.11
C GLY A 222 7.28 1.36 11.25
N LEU A 223 7.39 1.23 9.93
CA LEU A 223 6.41 1.74 8.98
C LEU A 223 5.05 1.05 9.12
N HIS A 224 3.97 1.83 9.04
CA HIS A 224 2.60 1.34 9.22
C HIS A 224 2.16 0.30 8.15
N ASN A 225 2.73 0.40 6.95
CA ASN A 225 2.47 -0.47 5.80
C ASN A 225 3.49 -1.62 5.69
N ALA A 226 4.33 -1.87 6.70
CA ALA A 226 5.30 -2.95 6.70
C ALA A 226 4.92 -4.07 7.70
N ILE A 227 5.12 -5.32 7.29
CA ILE A 227 5.12 -6.48 8.19
C ILE A 227 6.41 -6.40 9.03
N PRO A 228 6.32 -6.29 10.37
CA PRO A 228 7.46 -6.05 11.23
C PRO A 228 8.41 -7.25 11.27
N ARG A 229 9.69 -6.96 10.99
CA ARG A 229 10.76 -7.96 10.87
C ARG A 229 11.50 -8.25 12.15
N GLU A 230 11.58 -7.23 12.98
CA GLU A 230 12.42 -7.19 14.15
C GLU A 230 11.83 -6.28 15.19
N GLY A 231 12.27 -6.52 16.42
CA GLY A 231 11.91 -5.74 17.57
C GLY A 231 12.42 -6.38 18.83
N TYR A 232 12.35 -5.64 19.92
CA TYR A 232 12.76 -6.12 21.22
C TYR A 232 11.82 -5.68 22.32
N VAL A 233 11.91 -6.40 23.43
CA VAL A 233 11.31 -6.06 24.71
C VAL A 233 12.38 -6.12 25.79
N ILE A 234 12.33 -5.18 26.72
CA ILE A 234 13.07 -5.22 27.98
C ILE A 234 12.03 -5.43 29.09
N ALA A 235 12.24 -6.48 29.88
CA ALA A 235 11.33 -6.84 30.95
C ALA A 235 12.12 -7.39 32.15
N ALA A 236 11.42 -7.56 33.25
CA ALA A 236 11.98 -8.14 34.46
C ALA A 236 11.02 -9.13 35.10
N VAL A 237 11.56 -10.12 35.78
CA VAL A 237 10.82 -11.08 36.61
C VAL A 237 11.53 -11.21 37.96
N PRO A 238 10.90 -11.75 39.01
CA PRO A 238 11.62 -12.07 40.25
C PRO A 238 12.86 -12.92 39.95
N ALA A 239 13.99 -12.64 40.60
CA ALA A 239 15.23 -13.36 40.30
C ALA A 239 15.13 -14.89 40.46
N ALA A 240 14.22 -15.36 41.34
CA ALA A 240 13.90 -16.78 41.52
C ALA A 240 13.27 -17.42 40.26
N ASP A 241 12.61 -16.63 39.41
CA ASP A 241 11.95 -17.06 38.18
C ASP A 241 12.85 -16.91 36.92
N LYS A 242 14.12 -16.50 37.08
CA LYS A 242 15.05 -16.29 35.97
C LYS A 242 15.11 -17.46 34.97
N GLU A 243 15.11 -18.70 35.46
CA GLU A 243 15.18 -19.88 34.60
C GLU A 243 13.92 -20.04 33.73
N LYS A 244 12.74 -19.61 34.20
CA LYS A 244 11.50 -19.63 33.42
C LYS A 244 11.59 -18.73 32.19
N VAL A 245 12.34 -17.63 32.26
CA VAL A 245 12.58 -16.71 31.12
C VAL A 245 13.23 -17.45 29.95
N ARG A 246 14.28 -18.23 30.23
CA ARG A 246 14.99 -19.02 29.23
C ARG A 246 14.16 -20.21 28.73
N ILE A 247 13.47 -20.90 29.63
CA ILE A 247 12.59 -22.02 29.28
C ILE A 247 11.49 -21.56 28.33
N ALA A 248 10.79 -20.46 28.67
CA ALA A 248 9.74 -19.87 27.82
C ALA A 248 10.27 -19.47 26.44
N LEU A 249 11.51 -18.97 26.36
CA LEU A 249 12.12 -18.56 25.10
C LEU A 249 12.38 -19.78 24.21
N ASN A 250 13.03 -20.81 24.75
CA ASN A 250 13.38 -22.02 24.00
C ASN A 250 12.13 -22.76 23.50
N ILE A 251 11.07 -22.79 24.30
CA ILE A 251 9.77 -23.37 23.89
C ILE A 251 9.20 -22.58 22.71
N LEU A 252 9.13 -21.24 22.84
CA LEU A 252 8.57 -20.40 21.78
C LEU A 252 9.42 -20.43 20.51
N GLU A 253 10.74 -20.47 20.64
CA GLU A 253 11.67 -20.58 19.51
C GLU A 253 11.40 -21.85 18.70
N ALA A 254 11.33 -23.01 19.36
CA ALA A 254 10.99 -24.26 18.69
C ALA A 254 9.59 -24.25 18.07
N GLU A 255 8.58 -23.72 18.77
CA GLU A 255 7.21 -23.57 18.24
C GLU A 255 7.20 -22.71 16.97
N VAL A 256 7.87 -21.55 16.97
CA VAL A 256 7.87 -20.61 15.83
C VAL A 256 8.71 -21.15 14.67
N GLU A 257 9.83 -21.81 14.93
CA GLU A 257 10.64 -22.46 13.89
C GLU A 257 9.84 -23.56 13.17
N GLU A 258 9.05 -24.35 13.90
CA GLU A 258 8.15 -25.36 13.34
C GLU A 258 7.00 -24.71 12.55
N GLU A 259 6.31 -23.72 13.12
CA GLU A 259 5.19 -23.02 12.49
C GLU A 259 5.59 -22.32 11.17
N TYR A 260 6.79 -21.75 11.12
CA TYR A 260 7.27 -20.92 10.00
C TYR A 260 8.47 -21.51 9.25
N THR A 261 8.67 -22.83 9.32
CA THR A 261 9.82 -23.53 8.70
C THR A 261 10.01 -23.19 7.21
N GLN A 262 8.91 -22.93 6.49
CA GLN A 262 8.95 -22.64 5.06
C GLN A 262 9.23 -21.16 4.73
N THR A 263 8.78 -20.24 5.59
CA THR A 263 8.74 -18.80 5.27
C THR A 263 9.75 -17.96 6.04
N GLU A 264 10.25 -18.40 7.19
CA GLU A 264 11.13 -17.60 8.06
C GLU A 264 12.47 -18.29 8.37
N LYS A 265 13.25 -18.56 7.32
CA LYS A 265 14.50 -19.34 7.39
C LYS A 265 15.63 -18.70 8.22
N ASN A 266 15.55 -17.40 8.46
CA ASN A 266 16.57 -16.63 9.19
C ASN A 266 16.06 -16.12 10.54
N PHE A 267 14.90 -16.60 11.00
CA PHE A 267 14.33 -16.23 12.29
C PHE A 267 15.30 -16.52 13.44
N GLN A 268 15.37 -15.59 14.39
CA GLN A 268 16.16 -15.72 15.60
C GLN A 268 15.42 -15.10 16.80
N LEU A 269 15.46 -15.81 17.93
CA LEU A 269 15.11 -15.28 19.25
C LEU A 269 16.36 -15.15 20.11
N LEU A 270 16.70 -13.93 20.48
CA LEU A 270 17.87 -13.65 21.30
C LEU A 270 17.45 -13.20 22.69
N LEU A 271 18.00 -13.85 23.72
CA LEU A 271 17.86 -13.44 25.11
C LEU A 271 19.22 -12.97 25.63
N GLU A 272 19.26 -11.70 26.03
CA GLU A 272 20.42 -11.01 26.56
C GLU A 272 20.14 -10.63 28.03
N SER A 273 21.15 -10.80 28.89
CA SER A 273 21.11 -10.18 30.21
C SER A 273 21.45 -8.71 30.06
N VAL A 274 20.66 -7.85 30.70
CA VAL A 274 20.90 -6.40 30.69
C VAL A 274 21.45 -6.00 32.07
N PRO A 275 22.39 -5.04 32.17
CA PRO A 275 22.79 -4.50 33.47
C PRO A 275 21.57 -4.11 34.30
N ASN A 276 21.60 -4.44 35.60
CA ASN A 276 20.50 -4.13 36.52
C ASN A 276 20.52 -2.64 36.92
N ASP A 277 20.54 -1.76 35.92
CA ASP A 277 20.57 -0.31 36.08
C ASP A 277 19.16 0.29 35.97
N TYR A 278 18.20 -0.49 35.48
CA TYR A 278 16.79 -0.11 35.47
C TYR A 278 16.25 0.00 36.89
N ARG A 279 15.61 1.12 37.19
CA ARG A 279 14.98 1.42 38.49
C ARG A 279 13.48 1.65 38.38
N SER A 280 12.95 1.62 37.17
CA SER A 280 11.53 1.78 36.89
C SER A 280 11.03 0.83 35.81
N CYS A 281 9.74 0.55 35.87
CA CYS A 281 8.99 -0.23 34.89
C CYS A 281 7.64 0.43 34.60
N ILE A 282 6.98 -0.02 33.54
CA ILE A 282 5.62 0.39 33.17
C ILE A 282 4.66 -0.12 34.24
N GLU A 283 3.69 0.72 34.64
CA GLU A 283 2.66 0.35 35.61
C GLU A 283 2.08 -1.04 35.31
N LYS A 284 2.13 -1.93 36.31
CA LYS A 284 1.77 -3.34 36.14
C LYS A 284 0.40 -3.51 35.51
N SER A 285 -0.60 -2.76 36.00
CA SER A 285 -1.99 -2.82 35.51
C SER A 285 -2.11 -2.49 34.01
N VAL A 286 -1.29 -1.56 33.50
CA VAL A 286 -1.26 -1.18 32.08
C VAL A 286 -0.51 -2.23 31.27
N SER A 287 0.65 -2.69 31.76
CA SER A 287 1.45 -3.71 31.06
C SER A 287 0.69 -5.01 30.84
N GLU A 288 -0.10 -5.45 31.83
CA GLU A 288 -0.94 -6.65 31.73
C GLU A 288 -2.00 -6.53 30.64
N LYS A 289 -2.71 -5.39 30.61
CA LYS A 289 -3.75 -5.11 29.61
C LYS A 289 -3.15 -4.94 28.22
N LEU A 290 -2.01 -4.26 28.11
CA LEU A 290 -1.24 -4.13 26.88
C LEU A 290 -0.90 -5.51 26.31
N ILE A 291 -0.22 -6.38 27.07
CA ILE A 291 0.23 -7.70 26.61
C ILE A 291 -0.98 -8.54 26.15
N ARG A 292 -2.08 -8.53 26.92
CA ARG A 292 -3.31 -9.24 26.56
C ARG A 292 -3.94 -8.68 25.28
N SER A 293 -3.93 -7.36 25.10
CA SER A 293 -4.45 -6.73 23.88
C SER A 293 -3.58 -7.06 22.65
N LEU A 294 -2.25 -7.04 22.76
CA LEU A 294 -1.34 -7.46 21.69
C LEU A 294 -1.51 -8.94 21.30
N MET A 295 -1.87 -9.80 22.26
CA MET A 295 -2.25 -11.18 21.97
C MET A 295 -3.59 -11.29 21.25
N ALA A 296 -4.60 -10.56 21.71
CA ALA A 296 -5.97 -10.65 21.21
C ALA A 296 -6.19 -9.93 19.87
N VAL A 297 -5.43 -8.87 19.58
CA VAL A 297 -5.64 -8.05 18.38
C VAL A 297 -5.44 -8.89 17.11
N PHE A 298 -6.38 -8.74 16.19
CA PHE A 298 -6.39 -9.46 14.93
C PHE A 298 -5.23 -9.01 14.02
N ASN A 299 -4.54 -9.99 13.44
CA ASN A 299 -3.43 -9.78 12.52
C ASN A 299 -3.40 -10.90 11.47
N GLY A 300 -3.32 -10.54 10.20
CA GLY A 300 -3.36 -11.45 9.06
C GLY A 300 -4.59 -11.24 8.19
N ILE A 301 -4.97 -12.29 7.46
CA ILE A 301 -6.11 -12.30 6.53
C ILE A 301 -7.40 -12.64 7.29
N GLU A 302 -8.39 -11.77 7.20
CA GLU A 302 -9.75 -12.03 7.71
C GLU A 302 -10.59 -12.76 6.68
N ALA A 303 -10.56 -12.31 5.43
CA ALA A 303 -11.33 -12.92 4.35
C ALA A 303 -10.57 -12.87 3.02
N MET A 304 -10.77 -13.93 2.23
CA MET A 304 -10.50 -13.94 0.80
C MET A 304 -11.74 -13.43 0.04
N SER A 305 -11.55 -12.89 -1.16
CA SER A 305 -12.65 -12.42 -1.99
C SER A 305 -13.57 -13.56 -2.41
N GLN A 306 -14.88 -13.27 -2.44
CA GLN A 306 -15.88 -14.20 -2.97
C GLN A 306 -15.91 -14.22 -4.51
N ASP A 307 -15.36 -13.19 -5.14
CA ASP A 307 -15.33 -13.04 -6.60
C ASP A 307 -14.00 -13.59 -7.19
N LEU A 308 -12.91 -13.56 -6.41
CA LEU A 308 -11.57 -13.99 -6.80
C LEU A 308 -10.89 -14.81 -5.68
N ASP A 309 -10.91 -16.15 -5.78
CA ASP A 309 -10.42 -17.07 -4.73
C ASP A 309 -9.01 -16.79 -4.20
N TRP A 310 -8.14 -16.24 -5.05
CA TRP A 310 -6.74 -15.97 -4.73
C TRP A 310 -6.51 -14.56 -4.13
N LEU A 311 -7.49 -13.66 -4.22
CA LEU A 311 -7.41 -12.28 -3.75
C LEU A 311 -7.77 -12.19 -2.27
N VAL A 312 -6.90 -11.57 -1.48
CA VAL A 312 -7.26 -11.16 -0.11
C VAL A 312 -8.29 -10.04 -0.19
N GLU A 313 -9.46 -10.22 0.43
CA GLU A 313 -10.47 -9.16 0.49
C GLU A 313 -10.22 -8.25 1.67
N THR A 314 -9.95 -8.81 2.85
CA THR A 314 -9.83 -8.05 4.10
C THR A 314 -8.67 -8.58 4.95
N SER A 315 -7.84 -7.67 5.46
CA SER A 315 -6.72 -8.01 6.35
C SER A 315 -6.43 -6.93 7.39
N SER A 316 -5.62 -7.29 8.38
CA SER A 316 -5.04 -6.36 9.37
C SER A 316 -3.58 -6.68 9.62
N ASN A 317 -2.75 -5.66 9.85
CA ASN A 317 -1.34 -5.80 10.23
C ASN A 317 -1.08 -5.02 11.52
N LEU A 318 -0.57 -5.70 12.55
CA LEU A 318 0.01 -5.06 13.74
C LEU A 318 1.40 -4.57 13.37
N ALA A 319 1.49 -3.31 12.95
CA ALA A 319 2.65 -2.77 12.26
C ALA A 319 3.77 -2.35 13.21
N SER A 320 3.45 -1.65 14.29
CA SER A 320 4.45 -1.20 15.25
C SER A 320 3.94 -1.06 16.68
N VAL A 321 4.85 -1.23 17.63
CA VAL A 321 4.64 -1.05 19.07
C VAL A 321 5.89 -0.35 19.62
N HIS A 322 5.72 0.88 20.11
CA HIS A 322 6.82 1.69 20.63
C HIS A 322 6.45 2.28 21.98
N LYS A 323 7.32 2.13 22.98
CA LYS A 323 7.30 2.99 24.17
C LYS A 323 7.87 4.35 23.78
N GLU A 324 7.10 5.40 24.02
CA GLU A 324 7.47 6.80 23.83
C GLU A 324 7.30 7.53 25.16
N ASN A 325 8.39 7.78 25.88
CA ASN A 325 8.36 8.42 27.21
C ASN A 325 7.40 7.70 28.18
N ASP A 326 6.25 8.31 28.48
CA ASP A 326 5.20 7.90 29.42
C ASP A 326 3.97 7.26 28.73
N LYS A 327 4.09 6.93 27.44
CA LYS A 327 3.04 6.23 26.70
C LYS A 327 3.59 5.10 25.82
N ILE A 328 2.72 4.17 25.45
CA ILE A 328 2.98 3.17 24.43
C ILE A 328 2.07 3.47 23.24
N VAL A 329 2.67 3.64 22.07
CA VAL A 329 1.98 3.89 20.82
C VAL A 329 2.01 2.63 19.97
N ILE A 330 0.83 2.18 19.56
CA ILE A 330 0.64 1.03 18.68
C ILE A 330 0.03 1.51 17.40
N ASN A 331 0.59 1.08 16.27
CA ASN A 331 -0.01 1.30 14.96
C ASN A 331 -0.40 -0.01 14.32
N THR A 332 -1.61 -0.03 13.77
CA THR A 332 -2.12 -1.12 12.96
C THR A 332 -2.63 -0.60 11.62
N SER A 333 -2.60 -1.44 10.59
CA SER A 333 -3.07 -1.12 9.25
C SER A 333 -4.12 -2.12 8.81
N GLN A 334 -5.35 -1.66 8.59
CA GLN A 334 -6.46 -2.45 8.08
C GLN A 334 -6.63 -2.18 6.60
N ARG A 335 -6.87 -3.24 5.81
CA ARG A 335 -7.06 -3.13 4.37
C ARG A 335 -8.30 -3.91 3.95
N SER A 336 -9.09 -3.35 3.04
CA SER A 336 -10.12 -4.12 2.35
C SER A 336 -10.52 -3.52 1.01
N SER A 337 -10.85 -4.37 0.03
CA SER A 337 -11.51 -3.92 -1.21
C SER A 337 -12.97 -3.49 -1.00
N LEU A 338 -13.54 -3.77 0.18
CA LEU A 338 -14.87 -3.32 0.60
C LEU A 338 -14.75 -2.32 1.75
N ASN A 339 -15.23 -1.09 1.54
CA ASN A 339 -15.16 -0.03 2.57
C ASN A 339 -15.83 -0.43 3.89
N SER A 340 -17.01 -1.07 3.83
CA SER A 340 -17.72 -1.54 5.02
C SER A 340 -16.94 -2.60 5.81
N LYS A 341 -16.17 -3.46 5.14
CA LYS A 341 -15.31 -4.45 5.78
C LYS A 341 -14.04 -3.83 6.36
N ARG A 342 -13.46 -2.84 5.70
CA ARG A 342 -12.34 -2.03 6.24
C ARG A 342 -12.74 -1.35 7.55
N GLU A 343 -13.91 -0.72 7.58
CA GLU A 343 -14.48 -0.08 8.77
C GLU A 343 -14.77 -1.10 9.88
N TYR A 344 -15.40 -2.22 9.54
CA TYR A 344 -15.62 -3.32 10.47
C TYR A 344 -14.32 -3.83 11.10
N MET A 345 -13.30 -4.10 10.28
CA MET A 345 -12.02 -4.61 10.77
C MET A 345 -11.30 -3.58 11.65
N SER A 346 -11.40 -2.29 11.30
CA SER A 346 -10.88 -1.20 12.14
C SER A 346 -11.61 -1.15 13.49
N ALA A 347 -12.93 -1.33 13.50
CA ALA A 347 -13.71 -1.40 14.73
C ALA A 347 -13.32 -2.61 15.60
N VAL A 348 -13.13 -3.80 15.02
CA VAL A 348 -12.66 -4.99 15.75
C VAL A 348 -11.31 -4.75 16.42
N VAL A 349 -10.34 -4.20 15.68
CA VAL A 349 -9.01 -3.88 16.22
C VAL A 349 -9.11 -2.84 17.33
N ARG A 350 -9.87 -1.78 17.09
CA ARG A 350 -10.08 -0.70 18.05
C ARG A 350 -10.72 -1.20 19.34
N SER A 351 -11.77 -2.00 19.25
CA SER A 351 -12.48 -2.53 20.43
C SER A 351 -11.58 -3.36 21.34
N VAL A 352 -10.61 -4.10 20.80
CA VAL A 352 -9.63 -4.84 21.61
C VAL A 352 -8.78 -3.89 22.45
N PHE A 353 -8.31 -2.79 21.86
CA PHE A 353 -7.49 -1.81 22.57
C PHE A 353 -8.30 -0.94 23.54
N GLU A 354 -9.52 -0.55 23.18
CA GLU A 354 -10.44 0.18 24.07
C GLU A 354 -10.78 -0.64 25.32
N LEU A 355 -11.06 -1.95 25.17
CA LEU A 355 -11.27 -2.86 26.31
C LEU A 355 -10.03 -2.96 27.22
N ALA A 356 -8.83 -2.79 26.65
CA ALA A 356 -7.58 -2.74 27.38
C ALA A 356 -7.28 -1.35 27.99
N GLY A 357 -8.12 -0.35 27.75
CA GLY A 357 -8.00 1.00 28.31
C GLY A 357 -7.15 1.97 27.50
N ALA A 358 -6.86 1.67 26.23
CA ALA A 358 -6.17 2.59 25.34
C ALA A 358 -7.10 3.72 24.85
N CYS A 359 -6.51 4.88 24.58
CA CYS A 359 -7.12 5.88 23.70
C CYS A 359 -6.85 5.48 22.24
N THR A 360 -7.88 5.42 21.40
CA THR A 360 -7.73 4.92 20.03
C THR A 360 -8.27 5.88 19.00
N VAL A 361 -7.56 6.04 17.89
CA VAL A 361 -7.98 6.82 16.74
C VAL A 361 -7.78 6.00 15.47
N THR A 362 -8.82 5.89 14.66
CA THR A 362 -8.71 5.41 13.28
C THR A 362 -8.74 6.63 12.37
N ASN A 363 -7.79 6.76 11.46
CA ASN A 363 -7.82 7.83 10.47
C ASN A 363 -8.94 7.60 9.44
N GLU A 364 -9.25 8.60 8.64
CA GLU A 364 -10.26 8.48 7.57
C GLU A 364 -9.90 7.36 6.59
N GLY A 365 -8.60 7.23 6.32
CA GLY A 365 -8.03 6.27 5.39
C GLY A 365 -8.46 6.57 3.96
N TYR A 366 -8.47 5.56 3.11
CA TYR A 366 -8.84 5.69 1.70
C TYR A 366 -9.69 4.50 1.24
N PRO A 367 -10.60 4.72 0.26
CA PRO A 367 -11.54 3.71 -0.21
C PRO A 367 -10.85 2.62 -1.03
N GLY A 368 -11.46 1.44 -1.05
CA GLY A 368 -11.12 0.37 -1.97
C GLY A 368 -11.91 0.46 -3.26
N TRP A 369 -11.42 -0.21 -4.29
CA TRP A 369 -12.13 -0.39 -5.55
C TRP A 369 -12.58 -1.85 -5.64
N LYS A 370 -13.89 -2.08 -5.54
CA LYS A 370 -14.46 -3.42 -5.70
C LYS A 370 -14.51 -3.81 -7.18
N MET A 371 -14.12 -5.05 -7.48
CA MET A 371 -14.32 -5.64 -8.80
C MET A 371 -15.81 -5.63 -9.20
N ASN A 372 -16.06 -5.20 -10.44
CA ASN A 372 -17.37 -5.32 -11.08
C ASN A 372 -17.37 -6.57 -12.00
N PRO A 373 -18.09 -7.66 -11.65
CA PRO A 373 -18.13 -8.87 -12.45
C PRO A 373 -18.80 -8.66 -13.82
N ASP A 374 -19.66 -7.66 -13.95
CA ASP A 374 -20.39 -7.32 -15.18
C ASP A 374 -19.71 -6.24 -16.02
N SER A 375 -18.46 -5.87 -15.66
CA SER A 375 -17.68 -4.83 -16.34
C SER A 375 -17.65 -5.03 -17.86
N VAL A 376 -18.14 -4.03 -18.58
CA VAL A 376 -18.14 -4.00 -20.04
C VAL A 376 -16.73 -3.67 -20.53
N LEU A 377 -16.08 -2.71 -19.86
CA LEU A 377 -14.71 -2.30 -20.18
C LEU A 377 -13.72 -3.44 -19.99
N LEU A 378 -13.81 -4.22 -18.91
CA LEU A 378 -12.95 -5.37 -18.68
C LEU A 378 -13.07 -6.40 -19.80
N ARG A 379 -14.30 -6.76 -20.18
CA ARG A 379 -14.53 -7.71 -21.29
C ARG A 379 -13.93 -7.20 -22.59
N LEU A 380 -14.18 -5.94 -22.92
CA LEU A 380 -13.62 -5.30 -24.12
C LEU A 380 -12.09 -5.29 -24.10
N THR A 381 -11.50 -4.88 -22.97
CA THR A 381 -10.05 -4.81 -22.75
C THR A 381 -9.41 -6.18 -22.94
N LYS A 382 -10.01 -7.22 -22.33
CA LYS A 382 -9.56 -8.61 -22.46
C LYS A 382 -9.62 -9.11 -23.90
N GLU A 383 -10.77 -8.94 -24.56
CA GLU A 383 -10.95 -9.35 -25.95
C GLU A 383 -9.99 -8.64 -26.90
N SER A 384 -9.76 -7.34 -26.69
CA SER A 384 -8.81 -6.55 -27.46
C SER A 384 -7.39 -7.11 -27.34
N TYR A 385 -6.95 -7.38 -26.11
CA TYR A 385 -5.62 -7.93 -25.84
C TYR A 385 -5.44 -9.31 -26.50
N THR A 386 -6.38 -10.23 -26.27
CA THR A 386 -6.33 -11.58 -26.87
C THR A 386 -6.28 -11.53 -28.39
N ARG A 387 -7.07 -10.66 -29.01
CA ARG A 387 -7.10 -10.53 -30.48
C ARG A 387 -5.81 -9.94 -31.04
N LEU A 388 -5.20 -8.95 -30.39
CA LEU A 388 -4.01 -8.28 -30.87
C LEU A 388 -2.73 -9.11 -30.69
N PHE A 389 -2.63 -9.85 -29.58
CA PHE A 389 -1.39 -10.51 -29.18
C PHE A 389 -1.48 -12.03 -29.14
N ASN A 390 -2.66 -12.59 -29.44
CA ASN A 390 -2.92 -14.03 -29.41
C ASN A 390 -2.52 -14.68 -28.06
N LYS A 391 -2.76 -13.94 -26.97
CA LYS A 391 -2.41 -14.29 -25.59
C LYS A 391 -3.49 -13.74 -24.67
N GLU A 392 -3.90 -14.51 -23.67
CA GLU A 392 -4.82 -14.02 -22.64
C GLU A 392 -4.09 -13.10 -21.65
N PRO A 393 -4.64 -11.94 -21.28
CA PRO A 393 -4.09 -11.12 -20.21
C PRO A 393 -4.39 -11.76 -18.85
N LYS A 394 -3.61 -11.41 -17.83
CA LYS A 394 -3.89 -11.76 -16.44
C LYS A 394 -4.83 -10.72 -15.85
N ILE A 395 -5.97 -11.17 -15.35
CA ILE A 395 -6.89 -10.31 -14.60
C ILE A 395 -6.49 -10.37 -13.14
N LEU A 396 -6.10 -9.22 -12.59
CA LEU A 396 -5.55 -9.11 -11.26
C LEU A 396 -6.28 -8.05 -10.43
N ALA A 397 -5.96 -8.06 -9.16
CA ALA A 397 -6.43 -7.16 -8.13
C ALA A 397 -5.28 -7.03 -7.14
N ILE A 398 -5.09 -5.83 -6.61
CA ILE A 398 -4.00 -5.56 -5.70
C ILE A 398 -4.53 -5.38 -4.28
N HIS A 399 -3.87 -5.96 -3.29
CA HIS A 399 -4.23 -5.74 -1.88
C HIS A 399 -3.53 -4.50 -1.32
N ALA A 400 -3.42 -3.47 -2.15
CA ALA A 400 -2.82 -2.16 -1.89
C ALA A 400 -3.73 -1.06 -2.48
N GLY A 401 -3.37 0.20 -2.26
CA GLY A 401 -4.12 1.34 -2.81
C GLY A 401 -3.77 1.61 -4.27
N LEU A 402 -4.76 2.09 -5.02
CA LEU A 402 -4.65 2.75 -6.33
C LEU A 402 -5.60 3.95 -6.30
N GLU A 403 -5.35 4.98 -7.11
CA GLU A 403 -6.28 6.12 -7.26
C GLU A 403 -7.69 5.69 -7.70
N CYS A 404 -7.80 4.56 -8.41
CA CYS A 404 -9.07 3.92 -8.77
C CYS A 404 -10.01 3.70 -7.57
N GLY A 405 -9.48 3.46 -6.37
CA GLY A 405 -10.29 3.40 -5.14
C GLY A 405 -11.06 4.70 -4.91
N LEU A 406 -10.37 5.84 -5.01
CA LEU A 406 -10.93 7.18 -4.80
C LEU A 406 -11.91 7.56 -5.91
N PHE A 407 -11.60 7.20 -7.15
CA PHE A 407 -12.53 7.41 -8.25
C PHE A 407 -13.81 6.59 -8.07
N SER A 408 -13.72 5.35 -7.59
CA SER A 408 -14.90 4.49 -7.38
C SER A 408 -15.89 5.05 -6.35
N GLU A 409 -15.40 5.74 -5.31
CA GLU A 409 -16.25 6.37 -4.30
C GLU A 409 -16.96 7.62 -4.86
N LYS A 410 -16.24 8.42 -5.64
CA LYS A 410 -16.74 9.68 -6.18
C LYS A 410 -17.63 9.50 -7.41
N TYR A 411 -17.29 8.52 -8.24
CA TYR A 411 -17.91 8.15 -9.50
C TYR A 411 -18.30 6.66 -9.48
N PRO A 412 -19.28 6.24 -8.66
CA PRO A 412 -19.64 4.84 -8.47
C PRO A 412 -20.16 4.14 -9.73
N GLN A 413 -20.56 4.90 -10.75
CA GLN A 413 -20.99 4.41 -12.05
C GLN A 413 -19.85 4.15 -13.04
N LEU A 414 -18.62 4.55 -12.70
CA LEU A 414 -17.48 4.47 -13.60
C LEU A 414 -17.02 3.01 -13.71
N ASP A 415 -17.00 2.49 -14.94
CA ASP A 415 -16.47 1.17 -15.22
C ASP A 415 -14.98 1.30 -15.57
N MET A 416 -14.12 0.69 -14.76
CA MET A 416 -12.68 0.99 -14.74
C MET A 416 -11.84 -0.26 -15.02
N VAL A 417 -10.67 -0.05 -15.61
CA VAL A 417 -9.56 -1.00 -15.65
C VAL A 417 -8.26 -0.22 -15.44
N SER A 418 -7.22 -0.91 -14.97
CA SER A 418 -5.86 -0.35 -14.94
C SER A 418 -4.90 -1.31 -15.65
N PHE A 419 -4.05 -0.78 -16.53
CA PHE A 419 -2.99 -1.51 -17.21
C PHE A 419 -1.91 -0.55 -17.72
N GLY A 420 -0.68 -1.04 -17.86
CA GLY A 420 0.44 -0.23 -18.31
C GLY A 420 1.62 -1.09 -18.76
N PRO A 421 2.75 -0.46 -19.12
CA PRO A 421 3.91 -1.17 -19.63
C PRO A 421 4.65 -1.88 -18.50
N THR A 422 5.73 -2.60 -18.82
CA THR A 422 6.53 -3.27 -17.79
C THR A 422 7.57 -2.31 -17.21
N LEU A 423 7.44 -2.00 -15.92
CA LEU A 423 8.41 -1.25 -15.13
C LEU A 423 9.08 -2.15 -14.09
N ARG A 424 10.32 -1.85 -13.68
CA ARG A 424 11.02 -2.58 -12.61
C ARG A 424 11.83 -1.60 -11.77
N GLY A 425 11.87 -1.83 -10.45
CA GLY A 425 12.62 -0.98 -9.53
C GLY A 425 11.99 0.40 -9.35
N VAL A 426 10.67 0.50 -9.57
CA VAL A 426 9.87 1.71 -9.34
C VAL A 426 10.10 2.24 -7.91
N HIS A 427 10.13 3.57 -7.79
CA HIS A 427 10.49 4.32 -6.57
C HIS A 427 11.93 4.13 -6.08
N SER A 428 12.84 3.72 -6.97
CA SER A 428 14.26 3.60 -6.65
C SER A 428 15.15 4.08 -7.81
N PRO A 429 16.44 4.38 -7.55
CA PRO A 429 17.38 4.70 -8.63
C PRO A 429 17.63 3.56 -9.64
N ASP A 430 17.13 2.35 -9.37
CA ASP A 430 17.19 1.21 -10.29
C ASP A 430 15.98 1.16 -11.25
N GLU A 431 15.07 2.14 -11.16
CA GLU A 431 13.87 2.24 -11.99
C GLU A 431 14.20 2.16 -13.49
N LYS A 432 13.45 1.31 -14.18
CA LYS A 432 13.61 1.09 -15.61
C LYS A 432 12.30 0.68 -16.28
N LEU A 433 12.09 1.21 -17.49
CA LEU A 433 10.94 0.93 -18.35
C LEU A 433 11.34 0.01 -19.50
N LEU A 434 10.63 -1.10 -19.71
CA LEU A 434 10.88 -2.03 -20.81
C LEU A 434 10.26 -1.50 -22.11
N ILE A 435 11.09 -0.93 -22.98
CA ILE A 435 10.67 -0.18 -24.18
C ILE A 435 9.71 -0.98 -25.09
N PRO A 436 9.95 -2.28 -25.42
CA PRO A 436 9.04 -3.03 -26.28
C PRO A 436 7.59 -3.13 -25.77
N THR A 437 7.38 -3.03 -24.46
CA THR A 437 6.05 -3.16 -23.87
C THR A 437 5.21 -1.88 -24.00
N VAL A 438 5.85 -0.73 -24.20
CA VAL A 438 5.16 0.55 -24.46
C VAL A 438 4.37 0.45 -25.77
N GLU A 439 4.95 -0.13 -26.82
CA GLU A 439 4.27 -0.34 -28.09
C GLU A 439 3.08 -1.31 -27.97
N MET A 440 3.18 -2.31 -27.10
CA MET A 440 2.07 -3.24 -26.84
C MET A 440 0.90 -2.51 -26.17
N VAL A 441 1.16 -1.76 -25.11
CA VAL A 441 0.17 -0.95 -24.40
C VAL A 441 -0.47 0.07 -25.34
N TRP A 442 0.34 0.77 -26.14
CA TRP A 442 -0.13 1.71 -27.14
C TRP A 442 -1.12 1.06 -28.12
N ARG A 443 -0.74 -0.06 -28.75
CA ARG A 443 -1.60 -0.78 -29.69
C ARG A 443 -2.89 -1.29 -29.05
N HIS A 444 -2.80 -1.74 -27.80
CA HIS A 444 -3.95 -2.22 -27.04
C HIS A 444 -4.94 -1.10 -26.74
N LEU A 445 -4.44 0.02 -26.22
CA LEU A 445 -5.23 1.20 -25.91
C LEU A 445 -5.94 1.75 -27.16
N LEU A 446 -5.23 1.90 -28.28
CA LEU A 446 -5.80 2.37 -29.53
C LEU A 446 -6.94 1.49 -30.06
N ASP A 447 -6.88 0.17 -29.83
CA ASP A 447 -7.96 -0.72 -30.22
C ASP A 447 -9.19 -0.60 -29.30
N ILE A 448 -8.97 -0.47 -27.99
CA ILE A 448 -10.05 -0.28 -27.03
C ILE A 448 -10.81 1.02 -27.34
N MET A 449 -10.09 2.12 -27.58
CA MET A 449 -10.67 3.45 -27.86
C MET A 449 -11.66 3.47 -29.03
N LYS A 450 -11.48 2.60 -30.03
CA LYS A 450 -12.38 2.47 -31.20
C LYS A 450 -13.61 1.61 -30.93
N ARG A 451 -13.59 0.85 -29.83
CA ARG A 451 -14.56 -0.21 -29.54
C ARG A 451 -15.35 0.05 -28.26
N ILE A 452 -15.14 1.21 -27.64
CA ILE A 452 -15.97 1.68 -26.53
C ILE A 452 -17.44 1.60 -26.95
N PRO A 453 -18.35 1.13 -26.07
CA PRO A 453 -19.77 1.01 -26.39
C PRO A 453 -20.40 2.33 -26.84
N LYS A 454 -21.44 2.23 -27.66
CA LYS A 454 -22.25 3.38 -28.07
C LYS A 454 -23.07 3.94 -26.90
N LYS A 455 -23.35 5.24 -26.96
CA LYS A 455 -24.29 5.95 -26.09
C LYS A 455 -25.66 5.25 -26.15
N GLN A 456 -26.22 4.96 -24.99
CA GLN A 456 -27.56 4.36 -24.84
C GLN A 456 -28.67 5.40 -24.97
#